data_AF-A0AAD7G2M4-F1
#
_entry.id   AF-A0AAD7G2M4-F1
#
_cell.length_a   1.000
_cell.length_b   1.000
_cell.length_c   1.000
_cell.angle_alpha   90.00
_cell.angle_beta   90.00
_cell.angle_gamma   90.00
#
_symmetry.space_group_name_H-M   'P 1'
#
loop_
_entity.id
_entity.type
_entity.pdbx_description
1 polymer ?
#
loop_
_entity_poly.entity_id
_entity_poly.type
_entity_poly.pdbx_seq_one_letter_code
_entity_poly.pdbx_strand_id
1 'polypeptide(L)'
;MNIKMGHRAKHLTNAERQSAKQEGVHKGSSTPSAKLTRATLDHARYLSRRTRKEANHPSIESSLQPAKLLALLPLDSEIEHLASVPLPDSHPLFREALRKADALDESDLGRWKVEPPFFEDDDASDPYSHQYLHFTQSLASVLHGVRLRKQNERDVERRTYFKMSGKEAAVRVLRAEVADLLTGWERVKAICTYYNAYHNSRECSMYQHFIQWQARTIYHLYHMKFLE
;
A
#
# COMPACT_ATOMS: atom_id res chain seq x y z
N MET A 1 -26.36 57.09 10.17
CA MET A 1 -25.17 57.33 11.03
C MET A 1 -24.30 56.09 10.99
N ASN A 2 -23.10 56.19 10.40
CA ASN A 2 -22.17 55.06 10.22
C ASN A 2 -21.21 54.95 11.41
N ILE A 3 -21.22 53.82 12.12
CA ILE A 3 -20.24 53.50 13.16
C ILE A 3 -19.18 52.59 12.54
N LYS A 4 -18.01 53.15 12.23
CA LYS A 4 -16.81 52.38 11.85
C LYS A 4 -16.24 51.72 13.11
N MET A 5 -16.40 50.40 13.25
CA MET A 5 -15.67 49.61 14.24
C MET A 5 -14.30 49.23 13.68
N GLY A 6 -13.25 49.82 14.24
CA GLY A 6 -11.86 49.49 13.90
C GLY A 6 -11.47 48.12 14.46
N HIS A 7 -11.14 47.18 13.59
CA HIS A 7 -10.51 45.93 13.98
C HIS A 7 -9.05 46.19 14.39
N ARG A 8 -8.82 46.22 15.71
CA ARG A 8 -7.46 46.26 16.27
C ARG A 8 -6.87 44.85 16.17
N ALA A 9 -5.84 44.67 15.35
CA ALA A 9 -5.10 43.42 15.29
C ALA A 9 -4.45 43.15 16.66
N LYS A 10 -4.86 42.05 17.32
CA LYS A 10 -4.20 41.58 18.53
C LYS A 10 -2.84 41.00 18.13
N HIS A 11 -1.78 41.77 18.34
CA HIS A 11 -0.43 41.25 18.21
C HIS A 11 -0.18 40.28 19.38
N LEU A 12 -0.30 38.97 19.11
CA LEU A 12 0.15 37.94 20.04
C LEU A 12 1.62 38.20 20.37
N THR A 13 1.90 38.35 21.66
CA THR A 13 3.25 38.53 22.20
C THR A 13 4.08 37.27 21.96
N ASN A 14 5.41 37.41 21.91
CA ASN A 14 6.31 36.26 21.71
C ASN A 14 6.15 35.18 22.80
N ALA A 15 5.75 35.58 24.02
CA ALA A 15 5.42 34.67 25.10
C ALA A 15 4.17 33.82 24.78
N GLU A 16 3.09 34.44 24.31
CA GLU A 16 1.87 33.72 23.90
C GLU A 16 2.13 32.76 22.72
N ARG A 17 3.02 33.13 21.79
CA ARG A 17 3.45 32.24 20.69
C ARG A 17 4.25 31.03 21.20
N GLN A 18 5.04 31.20 22.26
CA GLN A 18 5.81 30.10 22.85
C GLN A 18 4.92 29.16 23.68
N SER A 19 3.96 29.70 24.45
CA SER A 19 2.98 28.89 25.19
C SER A 19 2.09 28.08 24.25
N ALA A 20 1.59 28.66 23.15
CA ALA A 20 0.81 27.93 22.16
C ALA A 20 1.60 26.80 21.46
N LYS A 21 2.92 27.00 21.25
CA LYS A 21 3.80 25.94 20.74
C LYS A 21 3.99 24.80 21.74
N GLN A 22 4.13 25.10 23.03
CA GLN A 22 4.28 24.06 24.06
C GLN A 22 2.97 23.27 24.28
N GLU A 23 1.81 23.93 24.27
CA GLU A 23 0.52 23.26 24.38
C GLU A 23 0.17 22.39 23.16
N GLY A 24 0.56 22.80 21.96
CA GLY A 24 0.38 22.01 20.73
C GLY A 24 1.23 20.72 20.71
N VAL A 25 2.45 20.77 21.26
CA VAL A 25 3.36 19.61 21.32
C VAL A 25 2.86 18.55 22.31
N HIS A 26 2.22 18.95 23.40
CA HIS A 26 1.66 18.01 24.38
C HIS A 26 0.33 17.39 23.93
N LYS A 27 -0.52 18.10 23.17
CA LYS A 27 -1.79 17.54 22.66
C LYS A 27 -1.61 16.64 21.44
N GLY A 28 -0.57 16.85 20.62
CA GLY A 28 -0.33 16.08 19.40
C GLY A 28 0.39 14.74 19.59
N SER A 29 1.03 14.49 20.74
CA SER A 29 1.85 13.28 20.96
C SER A 29 1.10 12.09 21.57
N SER A 30 -0.14 12.30 22.03
CA SER A 30 -0.93 11.29 22.75
C SER A 30 -2.09 10.71 21.94
N THR A 31 -2.38 11.21 20.74
CA THR A 31 -3.43 10.64 19.89
C THR A 31 -2.97 9.29 19.30
N PRO A 32 -3.87 8.29 19.18
CA PRO A 32 -3.56 7.00 18.55
C PRO A 32 -2.92 7.15 17.16
N SER A 33 -3.37 8.14 16.38
CA SER A 33 -2.85 8.46 15.04
C SER A 33 -1.39 8.95 15.03
N ALA A 34 -0.98 9.76 16.02
CA ALA A 34 0.41 10.23 16.13
C ALA A 34 1.38 9.14 16.60
N LYS A 35 0.89 8.18 17.41
CA LYS A 35 1.67 7.01 17.82
C LYS A 35 1.86 6.03 16.66
N LEU A 36 0.84 5.86 15.82
CA LEU A 36 0.88 5.02 14.63
C LEU A 36 1.92 5.53 13.62
N THR A 37 1.86 6.81 13.27
CA THR A 37 2.84 7.43 12.35
C THR A 37 4.28 7.30 12.84
N ARG A 38 4.53 7.41 14.15
CA ARG A 38 5.87 7.24 14.72
C ARG A 38 6.37 5.80 14.66
N ALA A 39 5.53 4.82 15.01
CA ALA A 39 5.89 3.40 14.94
C ALA A 39 6.17 2.92 13.50
N THR A 40 5.38 3.36 12.52
CA THR A 40 5.59 3.02 11.11
C THR A 40 6.89 3.63 10.57
N LEU A 41 7.20 4.88 10.95
CA LEU A 41 8.45 5.55 10.57
C LEU A 41 9.68 4.90 11.20
N ASP A 42 9.61 4.48 12.46
CA ASP A 42 10.73 3.83 13.15
C ASP A 42 10.97 2.40 12.62
N HIS A 43 9.92 1.65 12.27
CA HIS A 43 10.05 0.35 11.60
C HIS A 43 10.64 0.49 10.18
N ALA A 44 10.18 1.47 9.40
CA ALA A 44 10.75 1.75 8.08
C ALA A 44 12.25 2.10 8.16
N ARG A 45 12.66 2.90 9.16
CA ARG A 45 14.07 3.22 9.43
C ARG A 45 14.89 2.00 9.83
N TYR A 46 14.32 1.08 10.61
CA TYR A 46 14.98 -0.17 10.99
C TYR A 46 15.26 -1.05 9.76
N LEU A 47 14.26 -1.23 8.88
CA LEU A 47 14.42 -2.01 7.65
C LEU A 47 15.46 -1.38 6.69
N SER A 48 15.44 -0.06 6.50
CA SER A 48 16.45 0.64 5.68
C SER A 48 17.88 0.52 6.23
N ARG A 49 18.06 0.35 7.54
CA ARG A 49 19.38 0.12 8.15
C ARG A 49 19.87 -1.31 7.95
N ARG A 50 18.95 -2.27 7.93
CA ARG A 50 19.26 -3.69 7.70
C ARG A 50 19.73 -3.93 6.26
N THR A 51 19.02 -3.40 5.28
CA THR A 51 19.39 -3.52 3.86
C THR A 51 20.75 -2.87 3.54
N ARG A 52 21.08 -1.75 4.19
CA ARG A 52 22.41 -1.12 4.07
C ARG A 52 23.54 -1.93 4.72
N LYS A 53 23.26 -2.70 5.78
CA LYS A 53 24.25 -3.59 6.40
C LYS A 53 24.53 -4.81 5.53
N GLU A 54 23.51 -5.34 4.86
CA GLU A 54 23.65 -6.47 3.94
C GLU A 54 24.37 -6.08 2.63
N ALA A 55 24.25 -4.83 2.19
CA ALA A 55 24.96 -4.30 1.02
C ALA A 55 26.48 -4.09 1.20
N ASN A 56 27.01 -4.20 2.41
CA ASN A 56 28.44 -3.97 2.72
C ASN A 56 29.26 -5.25 2.95
N HIS A 57 28.72 -6.43 2.63
CA HIS A 57 29.51 -7.67 2.64
C HIS A 57 30.19 -7.88 1.28
N PRO A 58 31.53 -8.03 1.22
CA PRO A 58 32.23 -8.34 -0.02
C PRO A 58 31.83 -9.74 -0.49
N SER A 59 31.26 -9.80 -1.70
CA SER A 59 30.81 -11.03 -2.34
C SER A 59 32.01 -11.92 -2.68
N ILE A 60 31.98 -13.17 -2.20
CA ILE A 60 32.85 -14.23 -2.69
C ILE A 60 32.36 -14.60 -4.09
N GLU A 61 33.17 -14.28 -5.10
CA GLU A 61 33.03 -14.79 -6.45
C GLU A 61 33.05 -16.32 -6.41
N SER A 62 31.95 -16.96 -6.80
CA SER A 62 31.94 -18.38 -7.09
C SER A 62 31.03 -18.70 -8.27
N SER A 63 31.70 -19.13 -9.34
CA SER A 63 31.26 -20.14 -10.29
C SER A 63 30.00 -19.87 -11.12
N LEU A 64 30.27 -19.53 -12.39
CA LEU A 64 29.36 -19.50 -13.52
C LEU A 64 28.49 -20.77 -13.62
N GLN A 65 27.21 -20.65 -13.27
CA GLN A 65 26.15 -21.48 -13.83
C GLN A 65 25.18 -20.59 -14.63
N PRO A 66 24.62 -21.08 -15.75
CA PRO A 66 23.71 -20.32 -16.58
C PRO A 66 22.41 -20.05 -15.82
N ALA A 67 22.32 -18.82 -15.30
CA ALA A 67 21.18 -18.04 -14.88
C ALA A 67 19.79 -18.74 -14.90
N LYS A 68 19.49 -19.51 -13.85
CA LYS A 68 18.12 -19.52 -13.29
C LYS A 68 17.84 -18.09 -12.85
N LEU A 69 17.02 -17.38 -13.62
CA LEU A 69 16.85 -15.94 -13.46
C LEU A 69 16.35 -15.50 -12.08
N LEU A 70 15.77 -16.43 -11.33
CA LEU A 70 15.24 -16.24 -9.99
C LEU A 70 15.60 -17.42 -9.09
N ALA A 71 16.89 -17.63 -8.78
CA ALA A 71 17.25 -18.29 -7.52
C ALA A 71 16.96 -17.34 -6.34
N LEU A 72 15.77 -16.73 -6.34
CA LEU A 72 15.25 -16.01 -5.21
C LEU A 72 14.93 -17.08 -4.14
N LEU A 73 15.10 -16.71 -2.87
CA LEU A 73 14.73 -17.57 -1.75
C LEU A 73 13.29 -18.05 -1.94
N PRO A 74 12.94 -19.28 -1.49
CA PRO A 74 11.56 -19.75 -1.51
C PRO A 74 10.60 -18.68 -1.02
N LEU A 75 9.53 -18.45 -1.77
CA LEU A 75 8.56 -17.44 -1.41
C LEU A 75 7.87 -17.84 -0.10
N ASP A 76 7.55 -16.86 0.74
CA ASP A 76 6.81 -17.13 1.97
C ASP A 76 5.47 -17.83 1.62
N SER A 77 5.19 -18.95 2.27
CA SER A 77 3.95 -19.71 2.11
C SER A 77 2.68 -18.85 2.28
N GLU A 78 2.75 -17.80 3.09
CA GLU A 78 1.63 -16.86 3.27
C GLU A 78 1.39 -16.03 1.99
N ILE A 79 2.46 -15.62 1.29
CA ILE A 79 2.35 -14.92 0.01
C ILE A 79 1.72 -15.85 -1.02
N GLU A 80 2.16 -17.09 -1.12
CA GLU A 80 1.58 -18.07 -2.04
C GLU A 80 0.10 -18.31 -1.75
N HIS A 81 -0.24 -18.50 -0.48
CA HIS A 81 -1.62 -18.70 -0.04
C HIS A 81 -2.50 -17.50 -0.43
N LEU A 82 -2.11 -16.27 -0.07
CA LEU A 82 -2.89 -15.07 -0.39
C LEU A 82 -2.94 -14.78 -1.89
N ALA A 83 -1.87 -15.08 -2.63
CA ALA A 83 -1.84 -14.98 -4.08
C ALA A 83 -2.84 -15.92 -4.76
N SER A 84 -3.05 -17.10 -4.17
CA SER A 84 -3.95 -18.14 -4.70
C SER A 84 -5.43 -17.85 -4.48
N VAL A 85 -5.79 -16.99 -3.52
CA VAL A 85 -7.20 -16.65 -3.22
C VAL A 85 -7.86 -16.07 -4.46
N PRO A 86 -8.94 -16.66 -5.01
CA PRO A 86 -9.51 -16.27 -6.30
C PRO A 86 -10.01 -14.83 -6.30
N LEU A 87 -10.00 -14.20 -7.48
CA LEU A 87 -10.60 -12.88 -7.68
C LEU A 87 -12.12 -13.00 -7.78
N PRO A 88 -12.88 -11.94 -7.45
CA PRO A 88 -14.35 -11.93 -7.57
C PRO A 88 -14.80 -11.75 -9.03
N ASP A 89 -14.40 -12.68 -9.90
CA ASP A 89 -14.62 -12.67 -11.35
C ASP A 89 -16.10 -12.72 -11.76
N SER A 90 -16.98 -13.20 -10.88
CA SER A 90 -18.43 -13.21 -11.03
C SER A 90 -19.10 -11.89 -10.63
N HIS A 91 -18.42 -11.01 -9.90
CA HIS A 91 -19.00 -9.76 -9.41
C HIS A 91 -19.11 -8.71 -10.53
N PRO A 92 -20.30 -8.10 -10.78
CA PRO A 92 -20.49 -7.14 -11.86
C PRO A 92 -19.53 -5.95 -11.79
N LEU A 93 -19.42 -5.33 -10.62
CA LEU A 93 -18.52 -4.18 -10.40
C LEU A 93 -17.04 -4.51 -10.62
N PHE A 94 -16.60 -5.74 -10.33
CA PHE A 94 -15.24 -6.17 -10.63
C PHE A 94 -15.00 -6.16 -12.15
N ARG A 95 -15.92 -6.75 -12.92
CA ARG A 95 -15.82 -6.81 -14.39
C ARG A 95 -15.85 -5.42 -15.02
N GLU A 96 -16.72 -4.56 -14.51
CA GLU A 96 -16.86 -3.19 -15.00
C GLU A 96 -15.57 -2.38 -14.74
N ALA A 97 -15.06 -2.43 -13.51
CA ALA A 97 -13.79 -1.84 -13.14
C ALA A 97 -12.63 -2.43 -13.96
N LEU A 98 -12.59 -3.74 -14.20
CA LEU A 98 -11.52 -4.35 -15.00
C LEU A 98 -11.52 -3.84 -16.45
N ARG A 99 -12.70 -3.54 -17.01
CA ARG A 99 -12.86 -3.25 -18.45
C ARG A 99 -12.27 -1.90 -18.84
N LYS A 100 -12.62 -0.81 -18.15
CA LYS A 100 -12.19 0.57 -18.46
C LYS A 100 -12.19 1.45 -17.21
N ALA A 101 -11.32 2.46 -17.20
CA ALA A 101 -11.29 3.46 -16.13
C ALA A 101 -12.57 4.31 -16.07
N ASP A 102 -13.11 4.69 -17.23
CA ASP A 102 -14.30 5.56 -17.32
C ASP A 102 -15.63 4.82 -17.11
N ALA A 103 -15.59 3.51 -16.79
CA ALA A 103 -16.79 2.73 -16.58
C ALA A 103 -17.43 2.97 -15.20
N LEU A 104 -16.63 3.36 -14.22
CA LEU A 104 -17.07 3.67 -12.86
C LEU A 104 -16.46 4.98 -12.41
N ASP A 105 -17.16 5.71 -11.54
CA ASP A 105 -16.52 6.80 -10.82
C ASP A 105 -15.53 6.24 -9.80
N GLU A 106 -14.25 6.46 -10.06
CA GLU A 106 -13.17 5.99 -9.22
C GLU A 106 -12.58 7.09 -8.31
N SER A 107 -13.18 8.29 -8.28
CA SER A 107 -12.69 9.44 -7.50
C SER A 107 -12.52 9.10 -6.03
N ASP A 108 -13.50 8.38 -5.48
CA ASP A 108 -13.61 8.11 -4.05
C ASP A 108 -12.75 6.92 -3.61
N LEU A 109 -12.13 6.22 -4.55
CA LEU A 109 -11.23 5.11 -4.28
C LEU A 109 -9.85 5.57 -3.80
N GLY A 110 -9.54 6.86 -3.88
CA GLY A 110 -8.20 7.41 -3.65
C GLY A 110 -7.55 6.92 -2.34
N ARG A 111 -8.30 7.00 -1.22
CA ARG A 111 -7.80 6.57 0.11
C ARG A 111 -7.54 5.06 0.21
N TRP A 112 -8.18 4.23 -0.61
CA TRP A 112 -8.06 2.77 -0.57
C TRP A 112 -7.05 2.23 -1.60
N LYS A 113 -6.60 3.10 -2.51
CA LYS A 113 -5.55 2.81 -3.49
C LYS A 113 -4.15 2.92 -2.88
N VAL A 114 -3.99 3.66 -1.78
CA VAL A 114 -2.70 3.87 -1.10
C VAL A 114 -2.37 2.73 -0.13
N GLU A 115 -1.13 2.71 0.33
CA GLU A 115 -0.66 1.76 1.33
C GLU A 115 -1.30 2.05 2.71
N PRO A 116 -1.72 1.02 3.48
CA PRO A 116 -2.16 1.20 4.87
C PRO A 116 -1.05 1.84 5.74
N PRO A 117 -1.40 2.49 6.86
CA PRO A 117 -2.64 2.33 7.60
C PRO A 117 -3.82 3.13 7.04
N PHE A 118 -5.00 2.51 7.08
CA PHE A 118 -6.28 3.15 6.85
C PHE A 118 -6.85 3.59 8.19
N PHE A 119 -7.28 4.83 8.25
CA PHE A 119 -7.95 5.38 9.42
C PHE A 119 -9.45 5.13 9.33
N GLU A 120 -10.11 5.07 10.49
CA GLU A 120 -11.55 4.93 10.60
C GLU A 120 -12.24 5.97 9.71
N ASP A 121 -13.18 5.51 8.91
CA ASP A 121 -14.07 6.35 8.15
C ASP A 121 -15.02 7.12 9.09
N ASP A 122 -15.33 8.38 8.78
CA ASP A 122 -16.36 9.17 9.48
C ASP A 122 -17.79 8.69 9.11
N ASP A 123 -17.90 7.51 8.50
CA ASP A 123 -19.15 6.89 8.11
C ASP A 123 -19.91 6.43 9.36
N ALA A 124 -20.98 7.15 9.69
CA ALA A 124 -21.84 6.86 10.84
C ALA A 124 -22.67 5.57 10.68
N SER A 125 -22.55 4.85 9.56
CA SER A 125 -23.26 3.60 9.32
C SER A 125 -22.81 2.51 10.30
N ASP A 126 -23.78 1.76 10.82
CA ASP A 126 -23.51 0.59 11.66
C ASP A 126 -22.65 -0.44 10.90
N PRO A 127 -21.44 -0.80 11.40
CA PRO A 127 -20.56 -1.78 10.78
C PRO A 127 -21.19 -3.17 10.62
N TYR A 128 -22.23 -3.48 11.39
CA TYR A 128 -22.95 -4.75 11.32
C TYR A 128 -24.17 -4.70 10.38
N SER A 129 -24.49 -3.53 9.83
CA SER A 129 -25.61 -3.39 8.91
C SER A 129 -25.33 -4.08 7.57
N HIS A 130 -26.37 -4.70 6.99
CA HIS A 130 -26.27 -5.32 5.67
C HIS A 130 -25.79 -4.33 4.59
N GLN A 131 -26.20 -3.07 4.68
CA GLN A 131 -25.79 -2.02 3.74
C GLN A 131 -24.29 -1.75 3.82
N TYR A 132 -23.73 -1.63 5.04
CA TYR A 132 -22.31 -1.41 5.25
C TYR A 132 -21.46 -2.57 4.70
N LEU A 133 -21.87 -3.81 4.99
CA LEU A 133 -21.17 -5.01 4.54
C LEU A 133 -21.22 -5.13 3.01
N HIS A 134 -22.39 -4.93 2.41
CA HIS A 134 -22.57 -4.95 0.96
C HIS A 134 -21.74 -3.87 0.26
N PHE A 135 -21.73 -2.65 0.80
CA PHE A 135 -20.91 -1.56 0.27
C PHE A 135 -19.42 -1.89 0.35
N THR A 136 -18.96 -2.42 1.49
CA THR A 136 -17.56 -2.81 1.71
C THR A 136 -17.12 -3.92 0.75
N GLN A 137 -17.97 -4.93 0.51
CA GLN A 137 -17.72 -5.99 -0.46
C GLN A 137 -17.69 -5.46 -1.91
N SER A 138 -18.61 -4.55 -2.23
CA SER A 138 -18.66 -3.87 -3.53
C SER A 138 -17.38 -3.08 -3.79
N LEU A 139 -16.93 -2.31 -2.79
CA LEU A 139 -15.69 -1.55 -2.81
C LEU A 139 -14.47 -2.45 -3.04
N ALA A 140 -14.35 -3.56 -2.30
CA ALA A 140 -13.26 -4.52 -2.48
C ALA A 140 -13.26 -5.09 -3.92
N SER A 141 -14.44 -5.42 -4.44
CA SER A 141 -14.61 -5.95 -5.80
C SER A 141 -14.17 -4.94 -6.87
N VAL A 142 -14.55 -3.67 -6.74
CA VAL A 142 -14.09 -2.60 -7.62
C VAL A 142 -12.56 -2.47 -7.57
N LEU A 143 -11.98 -2.40 -6.37
CA LEU A 143 -10.53 -2.28 -6.22
C LEU A 143 -9.77 -3.48 -6.81
N HIS A 144 -10.35 -4.69 -6.76
CA HIS A 144 -9.79 -5.85 -7.46
C HIS A 144 -9.72 -5.63 -8.96
N GLY A 145 -10.81 -5.15 -9.57
CA GLY A 145 -10.86 -4.87 -11.01
C GLY A 145 -9.86 -3.79 -11.41
N VAL A 146 -9.82 -2.68 -10.67
CA VAL A 146 -8.90 -1.56 -10.94
C VAL A 146 -7.44 -1.99 -10.86
N ARG A 147 -7.06 -2.76 -9.83
CA ARG A 147 -5.66 -3.19 -9.64
C ARG A 147 -5.24 -4.20 -10.68
N LEU A 148 -6.10 -5.15 -11.06
CA LEU A 148 -5.81 -6.09 -12.14
C LEU A 148 -5.66 -5.37 -13.48
N ARG A 149 -6.53 -4.40 -13.78
CA ARG A 149 -6.41 -3.55 -14.98
C ARG A 149 -5.06 -2.85 -15.04
N LYS A 150 -4.64 -2.19 -13.95
CA LYS A 150 -3.33 -1.53 -13.83
C LYS A 150 -2.15 -2.51 -13.92
N GLN A 151 -2.29 -3.73 -13.39
CA GLN A 151 -1.27 -4.75 -13.54
C GLN A 151 -1.10 -5.14 -15.01
N ASN A 152 -2.21 -5.36 -15.73
CA ASN A 152 -2.20 -5.67 -17.15
C ASN A 152 -1.57 -4.54 -17.98
N GLU A 153 -1.89 -3.28 -17.69
CA GLU A 153 -1.27 -2.11 -18.32
C GLU A 153 0.25 -2.10 -18.12
N ARG A 154 0.72 -2.29 -16.88
CA ARG A 154 2.16 -2.39 -16.56
C ARG A 154 2.82 -3.57 -17.25
N ASP A 155 2.14 -4.69 -17.39
CA ASP A 155 2.69 -5.87 -18.08
C ASP A 155 2.90 -5.60 -19.58
N VAL A 156 2.01 -4.84 -20.21
CA VAL A 156 2.17 -4.39 -21.61
C VAL A 156 3.38 -3.47 -21.75
N GLU A 157 3.53 -2.51 -20.84
CA GLU A 157 4.68 -1.59 -20.79
C GLU A 157 5.99 -2.35 -20.57
N ARG A 158 6.03 -3.28 -19.59
CA ARG A 158 7.20 -4.13 -19.30
C ARG A 158 7.64 -4.92 -20.54
N ARG A 159 6.71 -5.58 -21.23
CA ARG A 159 7.01 -6.33 -22.46
C ARG A 159 7.65 -5.44 -23.52
N THR A 160 7.15 -4.22 -23.69
CA THR A 160 7.69 -3.25 -24.64
C THR A 160 9.10 -2.83 -24.26
N TYR A 161 9.31 -2.46 -23.00
CA TYR A 161 10.62 -2.07 -22.47
C TYR A 161 11.65 -3.20 -22.53
N PHE A 162 11.27 -4.45 -22.23
CA PHE A 162 12.18 -5.61 -22.25
C PHE A 162 12.61 -6.00 -23.66
N LYS A 163 11.72 -5.86 -24.65
CA LYS A 163 12.07 -6.02 -26.07
C LYS A 163 13.16 -5.04 -26.51
N MET A 164 13.11 -3.80 -26.01
CA MET A 164 14.07 -2.76 -26.37
C MET A 164 15.39 -2.85 -25.59
N SER A 165 15.31 -3.16 -24.29
CA SER A 165 16.44 -3.07 -23.37
C SER A 165 17.23 -4.37 -23.22
N GLY A 166 16.70 -5.48 -23.73
CA GLY A 166 17.31 -6.80 -23.61
C GLY A 166 17.06 -7.47 -22.24
N LYS A 167 17.34 -8.77 -22.21
CA LYS A 167 17.00 -9.68 -21.09
C LYS A 167 17.67 -9.30 -19.78
N GLU A 168 18.95 -8.91 -19.81
CA GLU A 168 19.71 -8.59 -18.60
C GLU A 168 19.19 -7.33 -17.90
N ALA A 169 18.88 -6.29 -18.67
CA ALA A 169 18.29 -5.06 -18.14
C ALA A 169 16.91 -5.31 -17.55
N ALA A 170 16.09 -6.14 -18.23
CA ALA A 170 14.78 -6.54 -17.74
C ALA A 170 14.85 -7.23 -16.37
N VAL A 171 15.77 -8.18 -16.23
CA VAL A 171 15.97 -8.97 -15.01
C VAL A 171 16.37 -8.07 -13.84
N ARG A 172 17.28 -7.13 -14.08
CA ARG A 172 17.71 -6.18 -13.05
C ARG A 172 16.53 -5.33 -12.54
N VAL A 173 15.68 -4.84 -13.45
CA VAL A 173 14.48 -4.08 -13.09
C VAL A 173 13.50 -4.94 -12.28
N LEU A 174 13.21 -6.16 -12.74
CA LEU A 174 12.30 -7.07 -12.05
C LEU A 174 12.81 -7.44 -10.65
N ARG A 175 14.11 -7.68 -10.49
CA ARG A 175 14.70 -7.97 -9.17
C ARG A 175 14.57 -6.80 -8.20
N ALA A 176 14.82 -5.58 -8.67
CA ALA A 176 14.63 -4.39 -7.85
C ALA A 176 13.16 -4.23 -7.44
N GLU A 177 12.23 -4.40 -8.38
CA GLU A 177 10.79 -4.29 -8.11
C GLU A 177 10.31 -5.35 -7.11
N VAL A 178 10.73 -6.62 -7.25
CA VAL A 178 10.40 -7.67 -6.28
C VAL A 178 10.99 -7.38 -4.90
N ALA A 179 12.22 -6.90 -4.82
CA ALA A 179 12.85 -6.54 -3.55
C ALA A 179 12.10 -5.39 -2.84
N ASP A 180 11.67 -4.38 -3.59
CA ASP A 180 10.85 -3.28 -3.06
C ASP A 180 9.49 -3.77 -2.57
N LEU A 181 8.84 -4.66 -3.33
CA LEU A 181 7.56 -5.26 -2.95
C LEU A 181 7.66 -6.12 -1.69
N LEU A 182 8.71 -6.93 -1.55
CA LEU A 182 8.98 -7.73 -0.35
C LEU A 182 9.28 -6.84 0.86
N THR A 183 10.02 -5.74 0.67
CA THR A 183 10.24 -4.76 1.75
C THR A 183 8.93 -4.09 2.16
N GLY A 184 8.07 -3.77 1.20
CA GLY A 184 6.71 -3.29 1.45
C GLY A 184 5.86 -4.30 2.19
N TRP A 185 5.96 -5.58 1.82
CA TRP A 185 5.19 -6.67 2.40
C TRP A 185 5.45 -6.80 3.90
N GLU A 186 6.72 -6.85 4.30
CA GLU A 186 7.12 -6.90 5.72
C GLU A 186 6.62 -5.68 6.51
N ARG A 187 6.70 -4.49 5.88
CA ARG A 187 6.21 -3.25 6.49
C ARG A 187 4.70 -3.30 6.71
N VAL A 188 3.93 -3.76 5.74
CA VAL A 188 2.45 -3.82 5.79
C VAL A 188 1.98 -4.93 6.73
N LYS A 189 2.66 -6.08 6.77
CA LYS A 189 2.39 -7.15 7.75
C LYS A 189 2.57 -6.69 9.18
N ALA A 190 3.61 -5.90 9.47
CA ALA A 190 3.83 -5.36 10.81
C ALA A 190 2.64 -4.50 11.31
N ILE A 191 1.88 -3.90 10.40
CA ILE A 191 0.71 -3.06 10.69
C ILE A 191 -0.57 -3.89 10.90
N CYS A 192 -0.56 -5.20 10.61
CA CYS A 192 -1.72 -6.09 10.80
C CYS A 192 -2.31 -5.99 12.22
N THR A 193 -1.44 -5.81 13.23
CA THR A 193 -1.82 -5.69 14.65
C THR A 193 -2.74 -4.51 14.97
N TYR A 194 -2.83 -3.50 14.09
CA TYR A 194 -3.70 -2.34 14.29
C TYR A 194 -5.14 -2.57 13.83
N TYR A 195 -5.39 -3.57 12.98
CA TYR A 195 -6.74 -3.86 12.51
C TYR A 195 -7.38 -4.91 13.40
N ASN A 196 -8.49 -4.54 14.03
CA ASN A 196 -9.25 -5.46 14.84
C ASN A 196 -10.10 -6.37 13.95
N ALA A 197 -9.64 -7.60 13.72
CA ALA A 197 -10.36 -8.61 12.95
C ALA A 197 -11.77 -8.91 13.50
N TYR A 198 -12.02 -8.67 14.79
CA TYR A 198 -13.32 -8.94 15.41
C TYR A 198 -14.40 -7.93 15.03
N HIS A 199 -14.03 -6.74 14.54
CA HIS A 199 -14.99 -5.66 14.30
C HIS A 199 -15.47 -5.58 12.85
N ASN A 200 -14.98 -6.48 11.97
CA ASN A 200 -15.33 -6.52 10.53
C ASN A 200 -15.35 -5.13 9.87
N SER A 201 -14.45 -4.25 10.28
CA SER A 201 -14.45 -2.88 9.79
C SER A 201 -14.03 -2.84 8.33
N ARG A 202 -14.51 -1.83 7.60
CA ARG A 202 -14.14 -1.56 6.21
C ARG A 202 -12.63 -1.46 6.07
N GLU A 203 -11.95 -0.80 6.99
CA GLU A 203 -10.50 -0.66 7.01
C GLU A 203 -9.80 -2.02 7.08
N CYS A 204 -10.31 -2.95 7.91
CA CYS A 204 -9.81 -4.32 7.97
C CYS A 204 -10.01 -5.05 6.63
N SER A 205 -11.19 -4.94 6.02
CA SER A 205 -11.46 -5.53 4.69
C SER A 205 -10.56 -4.91 3.61
N MET A 206 -10.33 -3.60 3.65
CA MET A 206 -9.45 -2.91 2.69
C MET A 206 -7.98 -3.27 2.91
N TYR A 207 -7.57 -3.50 4.16
CA TYR A 207 -6.25 -4.04 4.49
C TYR A 207 -6.06 -5.46 3.93
N GLN A 208 -7.03 -6.36 4.16
CA GLN A 208 -7.01 -7.72 3.61
C GLN A 208 -6.94 -7.71 2.09
N HIS A 209 -7.72 -6.85 1.44
CA HIS A 209 -7.66 -6.63 0.01
C HIS A 209 -6.27 -6.16 -0.44
N PHE A 210 -5.68 -5.18 0.26
CA PHE A 210 -4.36 -4.64 -0.06
C PHE A 210 -3.27 -5.70 0.03
N ILE A 211 -3.21 -6.44 1.15
CA ILE A 211 -2.18 -7.47 1.37
C ILE A 211 -2.34 -8.62 0.38
N GLN A 212 -3.58 -9.04 0.08
CA GLN A 212 -3.83 -10.04 -0.97
C GLN A 212 -3.28 -9.57 -2.32
N TRP A 213 -3.46 -8.29 -2.68
CA TRP A 213 -2.91 -7.79 -3.93
C TRP A 213 -1.40 -7.65 -3.96
N GLN A 214 -0.80 -7.29 -2.84
CA GLN A 214 0.65 -7.24 -2.73
C GLN A 214 1.23 -8.65 -2.92
N ALA A 215 0.64 -9.66 -2.27
CA ALA A 215 1.00 -11.05 -2.45
C ALA A 215 0.86 -11.50 -3.91
N ARG A 216 -0.28 -11.21 -4.54
CA ARG A 216 -0.53 -11.51 -5.96
C ARG A 216 0.48 -10.83 -6.88
N THR A 217 0.85 -9.58 -6.62
CA THR A 217 1.83 -8.84 -7.45
C THR A 217 3.22 -9.48 -7.32
N ILE A 218 3.64 -9.81 -6.09
CA ILE A 218 4.92 -10.49 -5.85
C ILE A 218 4.91 -11.84 -6.55
N TYR A 219 3.89 -12.66 -6.33
CA TYR A 219 3.74 -13.99 -6.92
C TYR A 219 3.74 -13.93 -8.45
N HIS A 220 3.02 -12.97 -9.03
CA HIS A 220 2.95 -12.73 -10.47
C HIS A 220 4.34 -12.42 -11.04
N LEU A 221 5.07 -11.47 -10.47
CA LEU A 221 6.43 -11.14 -10.92
C LEU A 221 7.42 -12.31 -10.72
N TYR A 222 7.23 -13.10 -9.66
CA TYR A 222 8.08 -14.25 -9.34
C TYR A 222 7.90 -15.39 -10.35
N HIS A 223 6.68 -15.63 -10.81
CA HIS A 223 6.34 -16.73 -11.72
C HIS A 223 6.22 -16.32 -13.18
N MET A 224 6.31 -15.02 -13.48
CA MET A 224 6.10 -14.56 -14.83
C MET A 224 7.24 -14.91 -15.77
N LYS A 225 6.84 -15.41 -16.94
CA LYS A 225 7.69 -15.87 -18.04
C LYS A 225 7.85 -14.81 -19.13
N PHE A 226 8.11 -13.55 -18.77
CA PHE A 226 8.29 -12.50 -19.79
C PHE A 226 9.55 -12.68 -20.65
N LEU A 227 10.48 -13.52 -20.20
CA LEU A 227 11.85 -13.65 -20.74
C LEU A 227 12.14 -15.06 -21.28
N GLU A 228 11.10 -15.89 -21.38
CA GLU A 228 11.05 -17.11 -22.20
C GLU A 228 10.63 -16.71 -23.62
#